data_AF-A0A8J4TQF7-F1
#
_entry.id   AF-A0A8J4TQF7-F1
#
_cell.length_a   1.000
_cell.length_b   1.000
_cell.length_c   1.000
_cell.angle_alpha   90.00
_cell.angle_beta   90.00
_cell.angle_gamma   90.00
#
_symmetry.space_group_name_H-M   'P 1'
#
loop_
_entity.id
_entity.type
_entity.pdbx_description
1 polymer ?
#
loop_
_entity_poly.entity_id
_entity_poly.type
_entity_poly.pdbx_seq_one_letter_code
_entity_poly.pdbx_strand_id
1 'polypeptide(L)'
;MTAPLLGTGAQETPARDTYNSACGELTILLHTSEGGRLWNHPLTLSGNNNTYHLRLEPANSSVWAPNYFTTFESPDQIKEKLIRKSNIQQGVGGALVGVRIVNPPEKFAPAKGITAPVTATLDFHATDATLALRRPAKEPKAKVEGTIRPLAADYSAAISYYQPPGNLLLLGLMAGFRSSRYLDKTGLYFLQPYDPDRIPLVFVHGLFSSPFDWVQTINGLQADPEIRKHYQFWVFGYPTGNPILYSALRLREELARVDKLYPNHRPYVVVGHSMGGMLTRMQVITVTRGMWEKALGETAKSIFRENSSDSLIVRATTFHANPRIKRVVFICTPHRGSEMASSGLGRFGTSLIALPLNIASAMKTALTSAELVKLTGTSKRLPNSITGLKPSNPALPVVNSAPITVPYNSIIGDRGKGDSPNSTDGVVPYWSSHLDGAQSEVIVPGPHGACELPQTIAELDRILRLYLKSSSGRSTGILATAD
;
A
#
# COMPACT_ATOMS: atom_id res chain seq x y z
N MET A 1 -7.60 49.06 14.02
CA MET A 1 -8.37 47.89 13.55
C MET A 1 -7.84 46.69 14.31
N THR A 2 -8.66 46.05 15.16
CA THR A 2 -8.29 44.75 15.75
C THR A 2 -8.15 43.76 14.61
N ALA A 3 -6.98 43.11 14.50
CA ALA A 3 -6.79 42.06 13.49
C ALA A 3 -7.91 41.02 13.64
N PRO A 4 -8.57 40.62 12.54
CA PRO A 4 -9.68 39.69 12.63
C PRO A 4 -9.17 38.35 13.20
N LEU A 5 -9.87 37.83 14.20
CA LEU A 5 -9.44 36.65 14.95
C LEU A 5 -9.58 35.38 14.11
N LEU A 6 -8.64 34.43 14.24
CA LEU A 6 -8.74 33.09 13.64
C LEU A 6 -9.95 32.27 14.14
N GLY A 7 -10.64 32.77 15.18
CA GLY A 7 -11.81 32.12 15.78
C GLY A 7 -11.49 30.72 16.29
N THR A 8 -12.42 29.78 16.08
CA THR A 8 -12.25 28.35 16.39
C THR A 8 -11.31 27.64 15.42
N GLY A 9 -11.00 28.26 14.27
CA GLY A 9 -10.23 27.66 13.17
C GLY A 9 -11.01 26.65 12.31
N ALA A 10 -12.16 26.16 12.77
CA ALA A 10 -12.95 25.16 12.07
C ALA A 10 -13.90 25.76 11.00
N GLN A 11 -14.31 27.02 11.19
CA GLN A 11 -15.17 27.75 10.27
C GLN A 11 -14.34 28.59 9.30
N GLU A 12 -14.80 28.68 8.06
CA GLU A 12 -14.17 29.52 7.06
C GLU A 12 -14.41 30.99 7.38
N THR A 13 -13.33 31.76 7.46
CA THR A 13 -13.37 33.21 7.67
C THR A 13 -12.26 33.85 6.84
N PRO A 14 -12.44 35.12 6.38
CA PRO A 14 -11.39 35.81 5.63
C PRO A 14 -10.04 35.85 6.36
N ALA A 15 -10.06 35.92 7.70
CA ALA A 15 -8.85 35.90 8.53
C ALA A 15 -8.14 34.54 8.48
N ARG A 16 -8.89 33.44 8.64
CA ARG A 16 -8.36 32.08 8.55
C ARG A 16 -7.77 31.82 7.18
N ASP A 17 -8.48 32.20 6.12
CA ASP A 17 -8.06 31.91 4.76
C ASP A 17 -6.80 32.72 4.39
N THR A 18 -6.75 34.01 4.79
CA THR A 18 -5.53 34.84 4.65
C THR A 18 -4.35 34.23 5.42
N TYR A 19 -4.55 33.79 6.66
CA TYR A 19 -3.51 33.16 7.47
C TYR A 19 -3.03 31.84 6.85
N ASN A 20 -3.93 31.00 6.37
CA ASN A 20 -3.61 29.71 5.75
C ASN A 20 -2.78 29.92 4.46
N SER A 21 -3.24 30.81 3.56
CA SER A 21 -2.50 31.16 2.34
C SER A 21 -1.13 31.72 2.66
N ALA A 22 -1.03 32.69 3.59
CA ALA A 22 0.24 33.29 3.99
C ALA A 22 1.23 32.25 4.55
N CYS A 23 0.77 31.32 5.40
CA CYS A 23 1.64 30.26 5.92
C CYS A 23 2.16 29.33 4.81
N GLY A 24 1.29 28.93 3.87
CA GLY A 24 1.67 28.04 2.78
C GLY A 24 2.63 28.70 1.80
N GLU A 25 2.29 29.91 1.34
CA GLU A 25 3.09 30.70 0.40
C GLU A 25 4.45 31.07 0.99
N LEU A 26 4.51 31.53 2.24
CA LEU A 26 5.78 31.84 2.91
C LEU A 26 6.68 30.60 2.97
N THR A 27 6.12 29.42 3.29
CA THR A 27 6.90 28.18 3.35
C THR A 27 7.52 27.84 1.99
N ILE A 28 6.74 27.89 0.91
CA ILE A 28 7.23 27.62 -0.45
C ILE A 28 8.26 28.68 -0.87
N LEU A 29 8.00 29.95 -0.58
CA LEU A 29 8.88 31.06 -0.95
C LEU A 29 10.23 30.95 -0.24
N LEU A 30 10.26 30.75 1.07
CA LEU A 30 11.51 30.58 1.83
C LEU A 30 12.31 29.37 1.35
N HIS A 31 11.63 28.28 0.99
CA HIS A 31 12.29 27.06 0.54
C HIS A 31 12.85 27.18 -0.90
N THR A 32 12.22 27.97 -1.77
CA THR A 32 12.59 28.05 -3.20
C THR A 32 13.41 29.28 -3.57
N SER A 33 13.25 30.40 -2.85
CA SER A 33 13.97 31.64 -3.11
C SER A 33 15.48 31.48 -2.90
N GLU A 34 16.25 32.13 -3.77
CA GLU A 34 17.72 32.15 -3.74
C GLU A 34 18.38 30.75 -3.68
N GLY A 35 17.71 29.73 -4.23
CA GLY A 35 18.20 28.35 -4.16
C GLY A 35 18.10 27.75 -2.75
N GLY A 36 17.13 28.21 -1.94
CA GLY A 36 16.90 27.74 -0.58
C GLY A 36 17.78 28.40 0.49
N ARG A 37 18.53 29.46 0.16
CA ARG A 37 19.39 30.17 1.11
C ARG A 37 18.65 30.79 2.29
N LEU A 38 17.36 31.09 2.11
CA LEU A 38 16.50 31.64 3.15
C LEU A 38 15.89 30.53 4.04
N TRP A 39 16.06 29.26 3.69
CA TRP A 39 15.44 28.15 4.39
C TRP A 39 16.22 27.74 5.65
N ASN A 40 15.51 27.56 6.76
CA ASN A 40 16.07 27.01 8.01
C ASN A 40 17.27 27.80 8.59
N HIS A 41 17.21 29.13 8.47
CA HIS A 41 18.11 30.08 9.13
C HIS A 41 17.30 31.17 9.83
N PRO A 42 17.79 31.79 10.92
CA PRO A 42 17.16 32.97 11.48
C PRO A 42 17.13 34.10 10.44
N LEU A 43 15.96 34.68 10.21
CA LEU A 43 15.76 35.77 9.26
C LEU A 43 15.21 37.00 9.96
N THR A 44 15.66 38.17 9.54
CA THR A 44 15.05 39.45 9.92
C THR A 44 14.30 39.98 8.70
N LEU A 45 12.98 40.02 8.79
CA LEU A 45 12.08 40.46 7.73
C LEU A 45 11.50 41.82 8.09
N SER A 46 11.74 42.84 7.27
CA SER A 46 11.24 44.19 7.50
C SER A 46 10.26 44.61 6.41
N GLY A 47 9.12 45.17 6.80
CA GLY A 47 8.10 45.68 5.88
C GLY A 47 7.06 46.53 6.60
N ASN A 48 6.59 47.61 5.96
CA ASN A 48 5.56 48.51 6.50
C ASN A 48 5.82 48.98 7.95
N ASN A 49 7.04 49.47 8.23
CA ASN A 49 7.52 49.93 9.54
C ASN A 49 7.56 48.86 10.65
N ASN A 50 7.39 47.57 10.32
CA ASN A 50 7.56 46.46 11.26
C ASN A 50 8.78 45.63 10.89
N THR A 51 9.44 45.07 11.91
CA THR A 51 10.53 44.12 11.77
C THR A 51 10.18 42.86 12.53
N TYR A 52 10.28 41.70 11.87
CA TYR A 52 10.04 40.39 12.45
C TYR A 52 11.29 39.53 12.41
N HIS A 53 11.53 38.76 13.47
CA HIS A 53 12.57 37.75 13.53
C HIS A 53 11.95 36.37 13.34
N LEU A 54 12.14 35.80 12.15
CA LEU A 54 11.58 34.51 11.78
C LEU A 54 12.58 33.39 12.10
N ARG A 55 12.07 32.33 12.73
CA ARG A 55 12.77 31.06 12.93
C ARG A 55 11.86 29.87 12.64
N LEU A 56 12.46 28.70 12.40
CA LEU A 56 11.71 27.45 12.25
C LEU A 56 11.66 26.69 13.59
N GLU A 57 10.52 26.08 13.89
CA GLU A 57 10.37 25.20 15.06
C GLU A 57 11.20 23.91 14.86
N PRO A 58 12.04 23.52 15.85
CA PRO A 58 12.79 22.27 15.77
C PRO A 58 11.89 21.03 15.69
N ALA A 59 12.45 19.94 15.15
CA ALA A 59 11.74 18.67 15.02
C ALA A 59 11.31 18.11 16.38
N ASN A 60 10.10 17.55 16.43
CA ASN A 60 9.60 16.78 17.56
C ASN A 60 8.59 15.72 17.08
N SER A 61 7.81 15.11 17.98
CA SER A 61 6.81 14.09 17.61
C SER A 61 5.78 14.59 16.59
N SER A 62 5.51 15.90 16.60
CA SER A 62 4.36 16.57 15.98
C SER A 62 4.79 17.62 14.94
N VAL A 63 6.09 17.90 14.85
CA VAL A 63 6.71 18.82 13.90
C VAL A 63 7.81 18.12 13.12
N TRP A 64 7.73 18.19 11.80
CA TRP A 64 8.77 17.69 10.91
C TRP A 64 10.07 18.46 11.10
N ALA A 65 11.22 17.79 10.94
CA ALA A 65 12.48 18.51 10.85
C ALA A 65 12.45 19.45 9.64
N PRO A 66 12.95 20.69 9.76
CA PRO A 66 12.96 21.66 8.66
C PRO A 66 13.50 21.12 7.34
N ASN A 67 14.58 20.32 7.39
CA ASN A 67 15.22 19.76 6.20
C ASN A 67 14.78 18.32 5.89
N TYR A 68 13.65 17.87 6.44
CA TYR A 68 13.14 16.53 6.16
C TYR A 68 12.63 16.40 4.72
N PHE A 69 11.89 17.37 4.22
CA PHE A 69 11.43 17.38 2.82
C PHE A 69 12.42 18.13 1.94
N THR A 70 12.50 17.71 0.67
CA THR A 70 13.37 18.34 -0.34
C THR A 70 12.63 19.36 -1.19
N THR A 71 11.29 19.35 -1.16
CA THR A 71 10.44 20.39 -1.72
C THR A 71 9.05 20.35 -1.07
N PHE A 72 8.30 21.42 -1.23
CA PHE A 72 6.89 21.53 -0.84
C PHE A 72 6.07 21.93 -2.05
N GLU A 73 4.92 21.30 -2.24
CA GLU A 73 3.96 21.61 -3.30
C GLU A 73 2.65 22.10 -2.67
N SER A 74 1.98 23.05 -3.34
CA SER A 74 0.61 23.40 -2.97
C SER A 74 -0.34 22.26 -3.38
N PRO A 75 -1.31 21.86 -2.54
CA PRO A 75 -2.34 20.89 -2.92
C PRO A 75 -3.05 21.23 -4.23
N ASP A 76 -3.32 22.52 -4.49
CA ASP A 76 -4.01 22.99 -5.70
C ASP A 76 -3.23 22.72 -7.01
N GLN A 77 -1.92 22.48 -6.91
CA GLN A 77 -1.07 22.14 -8.06
C GLN A 77 -1.10 20.64 -8.39
N ILE A 78 -1.66 19.81 -7.51
CA ILE A 78 -1.67 18.35 -7.64
C ILE A 78 -3.01 17.88 -8.20
N LYS A 79 -2.95 17.14 -9.33
CA LYS A 79 -4.16 16.63 -10.00
C LYS A 79 -4.60 15.30 -9.40
N GLU A 80 -5.78 15.26 -8.78
CA GLU A 80 -6.32 14.06 -8.12
C GLU A 80 -7.03 13.08 -9.09
N LYS A 81 -6.32 12.57 -10.10
CA LYS A 81 -6.94 11.83 -11.22
C LYS A 81 -7.62 10.50 -10.86
N LEU A 82 -7.21 9.86 -9.77
CA LEU A 82 -7.70 8.53 -9.35
C LEU A 82 -8.60 8.58 -8.12
N ILE A 83 -8.87 9.77 -7.58
CA ILE A 83 -9.64 9.93 -6.36
C ILE A 83 -11.03 10.45 -6.72
N ARG A 84 -12.07 9.82 -6.18
CA ARG A 84 -13.48 10.25 -6.37
C ARG A 84 -13.92 11.31 -5.37
N LYS A 85 -13.32 11.32 -4.17
CA LYS A 85 -13.64 12.23 -3.07
C LYS A 85 -12.36 12.60 -2.33
N SER A 86 -12.02 13.88 -2.34
CA SER A 86 -10.88 14.43 -1.61
C SER A 86 -11.13 14.42 -0.11
N ASN A 87 -10.09 14.14 0.66
CA ASN A 87 -10.08 14.11 2.12
C ASN A 87 -9.37 15.36 2.63
N ILE A 88 -10.15 16.42 2.76
CA ILE A 88 -9.69 17.72 3.24
C ILE A 88 -10.20 17.91 4.65
N GLN A 89 -9.29 18.24 5.56
CA GLN A 89 -9.62 18.67 6.91
C GLN A 89 -9.58 20.19 6.96
N GLN A 90 -10.70 20.79 7.34
CA GLN A 90 -10.82 22.22 7.60
C GLN A 90 -10.07 22.58 8.90
N GLY A 91 -9.34 23.70 8.88
CA GLY A 91 -8.53 24.11 10.02
C GLY A 91 -7.65 25.33 9.74
N VAL A 92 -6.69 25.55 10.64
CA VAL A 92 -5.68 26.62 10.54
C VAL A 92 -4.35 26.10 10.00
N GLY A 93 -3.62 26.98 9.31
CA GLY A 93 -2.31 26.73 8.72
C GLY A 93 -2.37 26.47 7.21
N GLY A 94 -1.24 26.68 6.54
CA GLY A 94 -1.10 26.42 5.11
C GLY A 94 -0.96 24.92 4.87
N ALA A 95 -1.95 24.31 4.22
CA ALA A 95 -1.86 22.92 3.80
C ALA A 95 -0.84 22.78 2.65
N LEU A 96 0.06 21.80 2.76
CA LEU A 96 1.15 21.54 1.83
C LEU A 96 1.34 20.03 1.63
N VAL A 97 1.93 19.66 0.49
CA VAL A 97 2.49 18.32 0.29
C VAL A 97 3.99 18.41 0.40
N GLY A 98 4.56 17.83 1.46
CA GLY A 98 5.99 17.64 1.60
C GLY A 98 6.45 16.48 0.73
N VAL A 99 7.47 16.71 -0.11
CA VAL A 99 8.04 15.70 -1.01
C VAL A 99 9.51 15.51 -0.65
N ARG A 100 9.91 14.25 -0.46
CA ARG A 100 11.28 13.86 -0.14
C ARG A 100 11.86 12.97 -1.24
N ILE A 101 12.78 13.53 -2.02
CA ILE A 101 13.52 12.85 -3.10
C ILE A 101 15.00 13.07 -2.84
N VAL A 102 15.72 12.00 -2.47
CA VAL A 102 17.15 12.07 -2.16
C VAL A 102 17.97 11.20 -3.12
N ASN A 103 19.27 11.49 -3.23
CA ASN A 103 20.22 10.73 -4.05
C ASN A 103 21.39 10.24 -3.18
N PRO A 104 21.63 8.92 -3.04
CA PRO A 104 20.83 7.82 -3.61
C PRO A 104 19.42 7.74 -3.00
N PRO A 105 18.42 7.16 -3.70
CA PRO A 105 17.07 7.00 -3.18
C PRO A 105 17.04 6.24 -1.86
N GLU A 106 16.12 6.63 -0.97
CA GLU A 106 15.86 5.88 0.25
C GLU A 106 15.38 4.47 -0.04
N LYS A 107 15.68 3.57 0.90
CA LYS A 107 15.22 2.19 0.80
C LYS A 107 13.69 2.17 0.76
N PHE A 108 13.14 1.43 -0.20
CA PHE A 108 11.68 1.32 -0.44
C PHE A 108 10.99 2.63 -0.85
N ALA A 109 11.73 3.70 -1.17
CA ALA A 109 11.13 4.90 -1.73
C ALA A 109 10.66 4.66 -3.17
N PRO A 110 9.46 5.12 -3.55
CA PRO A 110 9.10 5.26 -4.95
C PRO A 110 10.12 6.13 -5.70
N ALA A 111 10.27 5.93 -7.02
CA ALA A 111 11.19 6.74 -7.83
C ALA A 111 10.84 8.24 -7.84
N LYS A 112 9.60 8.59 -7.52
CA LYS A 112 9.11 9.97 -7.36
C LYS A 112 9.26 10.50 -5.93
N GLY A 113 9.94 9.78 -5.06
CA GLY A 113 10.12 10.13 -3.65
C GLY A 113 8.98 9.69 -2.75
N ILE A 114 9.12 10.04 -1.49
CA ILE A 114 8.15 9.80 -0.43
C ILE A 114 7.40 11.11 -0.16
N THR A 115 6.08 11.04 -0.02
CA THR A 115 5.24 12.21 0.24
C THR A 115 4.54 12.16 1.59
N ALA A 116 4.18 13.33 2.12
CA ALA A 116 3.34 13.43 3.30
C ALA A 116 2.52 14.74 3.29
N PRO A 117 1.32 14.73 3.89
CA PRO A 117 0.60 15.97 4.19
C PRO A 117 1.35 16.74 5.29
N VAL A 118 1.53 18.03 5.07
CA VAL A 118 2.20 18.96 5.99
C VAL A 118 1.28 20.16 6.20
N THR A 119 1.24 20.70 7.41
CA THR A 119 0.56 21.98 7.68
C THR A 119 1.58 22.97 8.21
N ALA A 120 1.80 24.07 7.48
CA ALA A 120 2.61 25.18 7.95
C ALA A 120 1.81 26.06 8.90
N THR A 121 2.35 26.37 10.07
CA THR A 121 1.73 27.33 11.02
C THR A 121 2.75 28.39 11.42
N LEU A 122 2.30 29.64 11.56
CA LEU A 122 3.09 30.75 12.07
C LEU A 122 2.54 31.21 13.43
N ASP A 123 3.38 31.15 14.45
CA ASP A 123 3.09 31.71 15.77
C ASP A 123 3.89 32.99 15.99
N PHE A 124 3.19 34.08 16.33
CA PHE A 124 3.79 35.38 16.60
C PHE A 124 3.83 35.67 18.11
N HIS A 125 4.97 36.18 18.57
CA HIS A 125 5.15 36.70 19.92
C HIS A 125 5.92 38.03 19.85
N ALA A 126 5.19 39.14 19.92
CA ALA A 126 5.71 40.47 19.59
C ALA A 126 6.34 40.48 18.18
N THR A 127 7.65 40.72 18.07
CA THR A 127 8.38 40.72 16.80
C THR A 127 8.95 39.35 16.43
N ASP A 128 8.89 38.35 17.32
CA ASP A 128 9.34 37.00 17.00
C ASP A 128 8.24 36.22 16.27
N ALA A 129 8.60 35.57 15.17
CA ALA A 129 7.74 34.68 14.41
C ALA A 129 8.36 33.28 14.36
N THR A 130 7.56 32.25 14.64
CA THR A 130 8.01 30.85 14.57
C THR A 130 7.17 30.09 13.53
N LEU A 131 7.82 29.60 12.48
CA LEU A 131 7.23 28.73 11.46
C LEU A 131 7.40 27.26 11.86
N ALA A 132 6.30 26.51 11.93
CA ALA A 132 6.33 25.09 12.25
C ALA A 132 5.72 24.25 11.13
N LEU A 133 6.40 23.15 10.78
CA LEU A 133 5.92 22.16 9.81
C LEU A 133 5.19 21.03 10.53
N ARG A 134 3.90 21.21 10.80
CA ARG A 134 3.09 20.28 11.58
C ARG A 134 2.82 18.98 10.83
N ARG A 135 2.56 17.89 11.59
CA ARG A 135 2.27 16.53 11.10
C ARG A 135 0.77 16.20 11.23
N PRO A 136 -0.12 16.75 10.38
CA PRO A 136 -1.58 16.64 10.56
C PRO A 136 -2.09 15.19 10.54
N ALA A 137 -1.36 14.28 9.89
CA ALA A 137 -1.67 12.86 9.88
C ALA A 137 -1.52 12.18 11.24
N LYS A 138 -0.57 12.63 12.07
CA LYS A 138 -0.26 12.08 13.40
C LYS A 138 -0.95 12.87 14.51
N GLU A 139 -0.95 14.20 14.39
CA GLU A 139 -1.61 15.11 15.32
C GLU A 139 -2.45 16.13 14.53
N PRO A 140 -3.77 15.95 14.44
CA PRO A 140 -4.63 16.76 13.57
C PRO A 140 -4.98 18.14 14.16
N LYS A 141 -4.45 18.47 15.33
CA LYS A 141 -4.64 19.75 16.01
C LYS A 141 -3.28 20.28 16.45
N ALA A 142 -3.15 21.59 16.55
CA ALA A 142 -1.97 22.22 17.14
C ALA A 142 -2.37 23.47 17.92
N LYS A 143 -1.50 23.89 18.83
CA LYS A 143 -1.61 25.22 19.44
C LYS A 143 -1.14 26.24 18.40
N VAL A 144 -2.03 27.18 18.08
CA VAL A 144 -1.77 28.35 17.22
C VAL A 144 -2.30 29.56 17.99
N GLU A 145 -1.56 30.66 18.10
CA GLU A 145 -1.94 31.85 18.87
C GLU A 145 -2.52 31.52 20.27
N GLY A 146 -1.82 30.67 21.03
CA GLY A 146 -2.26 30.30 22.38
C GLY A 146 -3.42 29.30 22.47
N THR A 147 -4.10 28.98 21.36
CA THR A 147 -5.32 28.16 21.33
C THR A 147 -5.13 26.87 20.54
N ILE A 148 -5.63 25.75 21.04
CA ILE A 148 -5.61 24.47 20.30
C ILE A 148 -6.68 24.50 19.20
N ARG A 149 -6.26 24.43 17.94
CA ARG A 149 -7.12 24.48 16.76
C ARG A 149 -6.91 23.26 15.85
N PRO A 150 -7.93 22.82 15.09
CA PRO A 150 -7.72 21.83 14.03
C PRO A 150 -6.77 22.40 12.97
N LEU A 151 -5.86 21.56 12.48
CA LEU A 151 -4.97 21.92 11.39
C LEU A 151 -5.68 21.76 10.04
N ALA A 152 -5.46 22.69 9.11
CA ALA A 152 -5.86 22.49 7.72
C ALA A 152 -4.94 21.46 7.06
N ALA A 153 -5.51 20.50 6.35
CA ALA A 153 -4.72 19.49 5.65
C ALA A 153 -5.48 18.92 4.46
N ASP A 154 -4.76 18.67 3.37
CA ASP A 154 -5.23 17.84 2.27
C ASP A 154 -4.49 16.49 2.29
N TYR A 155 -5.19 15.45 2.72
CA TYR A 155 -4.62 14.10 2.79
C TYR A 155 -4.60 13.43 1.42
N SER A 156 -5.50 13.81 0.51
CA SER A 156 -5.64 13.24 -0.82
C SER A 156 -4.55 13.74 -1.77
N ALA A 157 -4.13 14.99 -1.63
CA ALA A 157 -3.07 15.58 -2.44
C ALA A 157 -1.74 14.81 -2.31
N ALA A 158 -1.37 14.39 -1.08
CA ALA A 158 -0.10 13.70 -0.85
C ALA A 158 0.01 12.37 -1.61
N ILE A 159 -1.03 11.54 -1.61
CA ILE A 159 -1.04 10.30 -2.40
C ILE A 159 -1.24 10.57 -3.89
N SER A 160 -1.99 11.61 -4.26
CA SER A 160 -2.19 12.03 -5.65
C SER A 160 -0.93 12.60 -6.30
N TYR A 161 0.11 12.96 -5.54
CA TYR A 161 1.42 13.31 -6.11
C TYR A 161 1.97 12.21 -7.02
N TYR A 162 1.66 10.94 -6.72
CA TYR A 162 1.90 9.84 -7.63
C TYR A 162 0.88 9.86 -8.76
N GLN A 163 1.23 10.57 -9.84
CA GLN A 163 0.38 10.64 -11.02
C GLN A 163 0.34 9.29 -11.75
N PRO A 164 -0.85 8.79 -12.12
CA PRO A 164 -0.95 7.58 -12.94
C PRO A 164 -0.34 7.81 -14.32
N PRO A 165 0.11 6.75 -15.01
CA PRO A 165 0.39 6.83 -16.44
C PRO A 165 -0.88 7.23 -17.22
N GLY A 166 -0.71 7.72 -18.45
CA GLY A 166 -1.84 8.15 -19.28
C GLY A 166 -2.91 7.08 -19.56
N ASN A 167 -2.57 5.79 -19.45
CA ASN A 167 -3.54 4.69 -19.53
C ASN A 167 -3.16 3.57 -18.55
N LEU A 168 -3.94 3.42 -17.47
CA LEU A 168 -3.66 2.48 -16.40
C LEU A 168 -3.91 1.03 -16.80
N LEU A 169 -4.95 0.79 -17.59
CA LEU A 169 -5.23 -0.53 -18.18
C LEU A 169 -4.06 -0.95 -19.08
N LEU A 170 -3.56 -0.06 -19.94
CA LEU A 170 -2.40 -0.33 -20.78
C LEU A 170 -1.15 -0.60 -19.95
N LEU A 171 -0.93 0.12 -18.83
CA LEU A 171 0.17 -0.18 -17.92
C LEU A 171 0.04 -1.59 -17.33
N GLY A 172 -1.13 -1.94 -16.79
CA GLY A 172 -1.41 -3.26 -16.22
C GLY A 172 -1.24 -4.38 -17.25
N LEU A 173 -1.74 -4.17 -18.47
CA LEU A 173 -1.55 -5.06 -19.61
C LEU A 173 -0.06 -5.16 -20.00
N MET A 174 0.68 -4.05 -20.09
CA MET A 174 2.11 -4.07 -20.41
C MET A 174 2.93 -4.75 -19.31
N ALA A 175 2.59 -4.56 -18.04
CA ALA A 175 3.23 -5.25 -16.91
C ALA A 175 2.93 -6.76 -16.93
N GLY A 176 1.75 -7.15 -17.42
CA GLY A 176 1.39 -8.55 -17.68
C GLY A 176 2.12 -9.14 -18.89
N PHE A 177 2.23 -8.39 -20.00
CA PHE A 177 2.75 -8.91 -21.28
C PHE A 177 4.26 -8.72 -21.49
N ARG A 178 4.87 -7.68 -20.92
CA ARG A 178 6.29 -7.30 -21.09
C ARG A 178 7.01 -7.29 -19.74
N SER A 179 6.87 -8.38 -19.00
CA SER A 179 7.38 -8.53 -17.63
C SER A 179 8.88 -8.22 -17.47
N SER A 180 9.68 -8.42 -18.52
CA SER A 180 11.13 -8.13 -18.51
C SER A 180 11.48 -6.64 -18.33
N ARG A 181 10.64 -5.70 -18.80
CA ARG A 181 10.87 -4.25 -18.65
C ARG A 181 10.43 -3.71 -17.27
N TYR A 182 9.76 -4.53 -16.47
CA TYR A 182 9.20 -4.17 -15.17
C TYR A 182 9.85 -4.93 -14.01
N LEU A 183 10.77 -5.85 -14.28
CA LEU A 183 11.49 -6.59 -13.24
C LEU A 183 12.22 -5.65 -12.28
N ASP A 184 12.89 -4.61 -12.80
CA ASP A 184 13.61 -3.60 -12.00
C ASP A 184 12.68 -2.73 -11.15
N LYS A 185 11.36 -2.83 -11.39
CA LYS A 185 10.30 -2.17 -10.62
C LYS A 185 9.54 -3.15 -9.71
N THR A 186 10.01 -4.39 -9.60
CA THR A 186 9.48 -5.34 -8.61
C THR A 186 9.99 -4.93 -7.25
N GLY A 187 9.08 -4.62 -6.33
CA GLY A 187 9.49 -4.19 -5.01
C GLY A 187 8.35 -3.78 -4.11
N LEU A 188 8.68 -3.66 -2.84
CA LEU A 188 7.82 -3.02 -1.86
C LEU A 188 8.13 -1.51 -1.81
N TYR A 189 7.10 -0.68 -1.70
CA TYR A 189 7.22 0.77 -1.70
C TYR A 189 6.48 1.39 -0.52
N PHE A 190 7.15 2.28 0.19
CA PHE A 190 6.57 3.06 1.28
C PHE A 190 6.01 4.37 0.70
N LEU A 191 4.69 4.56 0.78
CA LEU A 191 4.05 5.76 0.24
C LEU A 191 4.13 6.96 1.21
N GLN A 192 4.67 6.75 2.40
CA GLN A 192 4.77 7.72 3.47
C GLN A 192 6.11 7.55 4.20
N PRO A 193 6.61 8.61 4.87
CA PRO A 193 7.79 8.53 5.73
C PRO A 193 7.71 7.37 6.72
N TYR A 194 8.70 6.47 6.73
CA TYR A 194 8.76 5.34 7.65
C TYR A 194 8.55 5.81 9.10
N ASP A 195 7.66 5.12 9.82
CA ASP A 195 7.30 5.43 11.20
C ASP A 195 7.23 4.12 11.98
N PRO A 196 8.14 3.86 12.93
CA PRO A 196 8.19 2.59 13.66
C PRO A 196 6.96 2.37 14.57
N ASP A 197 6.21 3.42 14.89
CA ASP A 197 5.02 3.31 15.74
C ASP A 197 3.76 2.91 14.96
N ARG A 198 3.78 3.02 13.63
CA ARG A 198 2.64 2.71 12.77
C ARG A 198 2.72 1.29 12.23
N ILE A 199 1.56 0.64 12.18
CA ILE A 199 1.38 -0.71 11.66
C ILE A 199 1.51 -0.67 10.13
N PRO A 200 2.47 -1.40 9.53
CA PRO A 200 2.53 -1.51 8.09
C PRO A 200 1.28 -2.22 7.54
N LEU A 201 0.52 -1.51 6.70
CA LEU A 201 -0.60 -2.04 5.93
C LEU A 201 -0.13 -2.23 4.49
N VAL A 202 0.16 -3.49 4.14
CA VAL A 202 0.75 -3.86 2.85
C VAL A 202 -0.35 -4.26 1.87
N PHE A 203 -0.42 -3.56 0.74
CA PHE A 203 -1.36 -3.85 -0.33
C PHE A 203 -0.70 -4.61 -1.48
N VAL A 204 -1.34 -5.70 -1.92
CA VAL A 204 -0.85 -6.59 -2.98
C VAL A 204 -1.89 -6.66 -4.10
N HIS A 205 -1.56 -6.07 -5.25
CA HIS A 205 -2.46 -5.98 -6.42
C HIS A 205 -2.56 -7.30 -7.21
N GLY A 206 -3.59 -7.44 -8.04
CA GLY A 206 -3.92 -8.64 -8.82
C GLY A 206 -3.34 -8.72 -10.24
N LEU A 207 -3.90 -9.60 -11.08
CA LEU A 207 -3.50 -9.74 -12.48
C LEU A 207 -3.91 -8.52 -13.33
N PHE A 208 -3.07 -8.09 -14.28
CA PHE A 208 -3.32 -6.93 -15.15
C PHE A 208 -3.64 -5.62 -14.41
N SER A 209 -3.15 -5.50 -13.19
CA SER A 209 -3.34 -4.35 -12.29
C SER A 209 -1.98 -3.76 -11.90
N SER A 210 -1.99 -2.70 -11.09
CA SER A 210 -0.79 -2.04 -10.60
C SER A 210 -1.00 -1.48 -9.18
N PRO A 211 0.06 -1.00 -8.49
CA PRO A 211 -0.11 -0.31 -7.21
C PRO A 211 -1.08 0.88 -7.21
N PHE A 212 -1.31 1.52 -8.37
CA PHE A 212 -2.24 2.65 -8.47
C PHE A 212 -3.71 2.27 -8.23
N ASP A 213 -4.08 1.00 -8.40
CA ASP A 213 -5.46 0.54 -8.15
C ASP A 213 -5.81 0.60 -6.64
N TRP A 214 -4.80 0.79 -5.77
CA TRP A 214 -5.00 1.01 -4.34
C TRP A 214 -5.17 2.49 -3.97
N VAL A 215 -5.00 3.46 -4.88
CA VAL A 215 -5.07 4.90 -4.55
C VAL A 215 -6.43 5.27 -3.96
N GLN A 216 -7.53 4.84 -4.59
CA GLN A 216 -8.88 5.11 -4.10
C GLN A 216 -9.14 4.43 -2.74
N THR A 217 -8.68 3.19 -2.55
CA THR A 217 -8.82 2.44 -1.30
C THR A 217 -8.02 3.09 -0.16
N ILE A 218 -6.74 3.40 -0.39
CA ILE A 218 -5.88 4.07 0.58
C ILE A 218 -6.45 5.43 0.93
N ASN A 219 -6.92 6.17 -0.08
CA ASN A 219 -7.58 7.44 0.16
C ASN A 219 -8.82 7.27 1.05
N GLY A 220 -9.69 6.31 0.75
CA GLY A 220 -10.86 6.04 1.60
C GLY A 220 -10.50 5.67 3.04
N LEU A 221 -9.45 4.88 3.24
CA LEU A 221 -8.98 4.47 4.57
C LEU A 221 -8.36 5.62 5.37
N GLN A 222 -7.57 6.49 4.74
CA GLN A 222 -6.93 7.61 5.45
C GLN A 222 -7.89 8.76 5.80
N ALA A 223 -9.14 8.70 5.30
CA ALA A 223 -10.22 9.58 5.72
C ALA A 223 -10.51 9.40 7.23
N ASP A 224 -10.34 8.18 7.74
CA ASP A 224 -10.43 7.88 9.15
C ASP A 224 -9.15 8.33 9.90
N PRO A 225 -9.25 9.28 10.86
CA PRO A 225 -8.09 9.79 11.59
C PRO A 225 -7.34 8.73 12.40
N GLU A 226 -8.03 7.71 12.92
CA GLU A 226 -7.42 6.66 13.73
C GLU A 226 -6.67 5.66 12.83
N ILE A 227 -7.19 5.38 11.63
CA ILE A 227 -6.44 4.60 10.65
C ILE A 227 -5.18 5.37 10.22
N ARG A 228 -5.32 6.63 9.84
CA ARG A 228 -4.19 7.46 9.40
C ARG A 228 -3.10 7.63 10.47
N LYS A 229 -3.50 7.73 11.75
CA LYS A 229 -2.59 7.85 12.89
C LYS A 229 -1.83 6.55 13.17
N HIS A 230 -2.47 5.39 13.00
CA HIS A 230 -1.92 4.11 13.46
C HIS A 230 -1.39 3.20 12.36
N TYR A 231 -1.74 3.43 11.09
CA TYR A 231 -1.28 2.62 9.96
C TYR A 231 -0.36 3.40 9.01
N GLN A 232 0.52 2.66 8.37
CA GLN A 232 1.39 3.15 7.31
C GLN A 232 1.17 2.34 6.04
N PHE A 233 0.82 3.02 4.95
CA PHE A 233 0.41 2.38 3.70
C PHE A 233 1.60 2.03 2.82
N TRP A 234 1.77 0.75 2.54
CA TRP A 234 2.81 0.22 1.66
C TRP A 234 2.17 -0.55 0.50
N VAL A 235 2.82 -0.54 -0.66
CA VAL A 235 2.34 -1.25 -1.85
C VAL A 235 3.42 -2.17 -2.40
N PHE A 236 3.05 -3.37 -2.80
CA PHE A 236 3.94 -4.28 -3.51
C PHE A 236 3.65 -4.24 -5.01
N GLY A 237 4.61 -3.76 -5.80
CA GLY A 237 4.55 -3.76 -7.26
C GLY A 237 5.30 -4.97 -7.83
N TYR A 238 4.68 -5.67 -8.78
CA TYR A 238 5.33 -6.79 -9.47
C TYR A 238 4.76 -7.01 -10.89
N PRO A 239 5.55 -7.60 -11.81
CA PRO A 239 5.04 -7.99 -13.11
C PRO A 239 3.99 -9.09 -12.98
N THR A 240 2.75 -8.76 -13.28
CA THR A 240 1.60 -9.64 -13.04
C THR A 240 1.56 -10.85 -13.97
N GLY A 241 2.39 -10.88 -15.02
CA GLY A 241 2.58 -12.05 -15.89
C GLY A 241 3.41 -13.18 -15.26
N ASN A 242 4.19 -12.88 -14.21
CA ASN A 242 5.07 -13.86 -13.59
C ASN A 242 4.30 -15.01 -12.93
N PRO A 243 4.91 -16.21 -12.78
CA PRO A 243 4.30 -17.31 -12.05
C PRO A 243 3.91 -16.88 -10.62
N ILE A 244 2.72 -17.27 -10.16
CA ILE A 244 2.18 -16.85 -8.85
C ILE A 244 3.14 -17.19 -7.70
N LEU A 245 3.68 -18.41 -7.69
CA LEU A 245 4.65 -18.88 -6.68
C LEU A 245 5.94 -18.05 -6.69
N TYR A 246 6.40 -17.64 -7.87
CA TYR A 246 7.57 -16.76 -8.00
C TYR A 246 7.27 -15.36 -7.44
N SER A 247 6.13 -14.78 -7.79
CA SER A 247 5.74 -13.45 -7.27
C SER A 247 5.54 -13.47 -5.75
N ALA A 248 5.04 -14.57 -5.18
CA ALA A 248 4.95 -14.77 -3.73
C ALA A 248 6.34 -14.86 -3.07
N LEU A 249 7.29 -15.58 -3.68
CA LEU A 249 8.68 -15.58 -3.25
C LEU A 249 9.27 -14.17 -3.25
N ARG A 250 9.06 -13.38 -4.32
CA ARG A 250 9.54 -12.00 -4.39
C ARG A 250 8.97 -11.14 -3.26
N LEU A 251 7.66 -11.21 -3.00
CA LEU A 251 7.05 -10.53 -1.86
C LEU A 251 7.70 -10.96 -0.53
N ARG A 252 8.00 -12.26 -0.36
CA ARG A 252 8.65 -12.78 0.84
C ARG A 252 10.05 -12.20 1.05
N GLU A 253 10.82 -12.07 -0.03
CA GLU A 253 12.15 -11.48 0.00
C GLU A 253 12.11 -9.97 0.30
N GLU A 254 11.12 -9.24 -0.22
CA GLU A 254 10.92 -7.83 0.11
C GLU A 254 10.60 -7.65 1.60
N LEU A 255 9.66 -8.43 2.14
CA LEU A 255 9.29 -8.39 3.56
C LEU A 255 10.48 -8.77 4.45
N ALA A 256 11.23 -9.81 4.11
CA ALA A 256 12.43 -10.19 4.85
C ALA A 256 13.51 -9.08 4.82
N ARG A 257 13.60 -8.32 3.72
CA ARG A 257 14.49 -7.16 3.65
C ARG A 257 14.04 -6.02 4.56
N VAL A 258 12.73 -5.76 4.65
CA VAL A 258 12.18 -4.81 5.63
C VAL A 258 12.52 -5.28 7.04
N ASP A 259 12.25 -6.54 7.37
CA ASP A 259 12.52 -7.11 8.69
C ASP A 259 14.01 -6.94 9.08
N LYS A 260 14.92 -7.07 8.11
CA LYS A 260 16.37 -6.84 8.30
C LYS A 260 16.73 -5.37 8.47
N LEU A 261 16.15 -4.47 7.67
CA LEU A 261 16.50 -3.04 7.66
C LEU A 261 15.81 -2.23 8.76
N TYR A 262 14.64 -2.69 9.21
CA TYR A 262 13.78 -2.00 10.16
C TYR A 262 13.30 -2.95 11.27
N PRO A 263 14.17 -3.67 12.00
CA PRO A 263 13.79 -4.78 12.88
C PRO A 263 12.71 -4.45 13.94
N ASN A 264 12.59 -3.17 14.31
CA ASN A 264 11.64 -2.66 15.29
C ASN A 264 10.26 -2.27 14.70
N HIS A 265 10.03 -2.44 13.39
CA HIS A 265 8.75 -2.11 12.76
C HIS A 265 7.62 -2.96 13.39
N ARG A 266 6.40 -2.40 13.52
CA ARG A 266 5.23 -3.16 14.00
C ARG A 266 4.92 -4.36 13.10
N PRO A 267 4.31 -5.44 13.61
CA PRO A 267 3.85 -6.56 12.77
C PRO A 267 2.91 -6.13 11.64
N TYR A 268 2.89 -6.89 10.54
CA TYR A 268 2.16 -6.55 9.31
C TYR A 268 0.66 -6.87 9.39
N VAL A 269 -0.13 -6.04 8.69
CA VAL A 269 -1.42 -6.42 8.12
C VAL A 269 -1.29 -6.42 6.60
N VAL A 270 -1.75 -7.47 5.93
CA VAL A 270 -1.62 -7.59 4.46
C VAL A 270 -2.99 -7.71 3.80
N VAL A 271 -3.24 -6.90 2.78
CA VAL A 271 -4.48 -6.88 2.01
C VAL A 271 -4.16 -7.28 0.58
N GLY A 272 -4.77 -8.36 0.10
CA GLY A 272 -4.55 -8.88 -1.23
C GLY A 272 -5.83 -8.85 -2.07
N HIS A 273 -5.75 -8.29 -3.27
CA HIS A 273 -6.84 -8.33 -4.24
C HIS A 273 -6.58 -9.35 -5.34
N SER A 274 -7.59 -10.15 -5.70
CA SER A 274 -7.51 -11.11 -6.81
C SER A 274 -6.27 -12.00 -6.68
N MET A 275 -5.43 -12.10 -7.72
CA MET A 275 -4.16 -12.83 -7.67
C MET A 275 -3.23 -12.37 -6.54
N GLY A 276 -3.26 -11.10 -6.15
CA GLY A 276 -2.51 -10.58 -5.01
C GLY A 276 -2.93 -11.19 -3.66
N GLY A 277 -4.18 -11.66 -3.56
CA GLY A 277 -4.64 -12.46 -2.43
C GLY A 277 -3.99 -13.85 -2.37
N MET A 278 -3.68 -14.46 -3.52
CA MET A 278 -2.93 -15.73 -3.56
C MET A 278 -1.50 -15.54 -3.05
N LEU A 279 -0.83 -14.46 -3.47
CA LEU A 279 0.47 -14.06 -2.94
C LEU A 279 0.39 -13.86 -1.43
N THR A 280 -0.61 -13.10 -0.97
CA THR A 280 -0.85 -12.84 0.46
C THR A 280 -1.04 -14.11 1.26
N ARG A 281 -1.86 -15.06 0.77
CA ARG A 281 -2.07 -16.37 1.41
C ARG A 281 -0.76 -17.13 1.56
N MET A 282 0.08 -17.15 0.53
CA MET A 282 1.38 -17.84 0.54
C MET A 282 2.38 -17.22 1.54
N GLN A 283 2.10 -16.04 2.10
CA GLN A 283 2.90 -15.45 3.17
C GLN A 283 2.49 -15.93 4.56
N VAL A 284 1.33 -16.57 4.71
CA VAL A 284 0.74 -16.94 6.02
C VAL A 284 0.43 -18.42 6.14
N ILE A 285 0.98 -19.24 5.24
CA ILE A 285 0.93 -20.69 5.26
C ILE A 285 2.35 -21.26 5.16
N THR A 286 2.52 -22.51 5.58
CA THR A 286 3.75 -23.27 5.38
C THR A 286 3.51 -24.33 4.31
N VAL A 287 4.37 -24.37 3.30
CA VAL A 287 4.34 -25.37 2.24
C VAL A 287 5.66 -26.14 2.25
N THR A 288 5.57 -27.45 2.41
CA THR A 288 6.74 -28.34 2.51
C THR A 288 6.90 -29.20 1.25
N ARG A 289 8.11 -29.74 1.05
CA ARG A 289 8.39 -30.74 0.02
C ARG A 289 7.42 -31.92 0.06
N GLY A 290 7.13 -32.45 1.26
CA GLY A 290 6.23 -33.59 1.42
C GLY A 290 4.80 -33.32 0.95
N MET A 291 4.33 -32.08 1.01
CA MET A 291 3.00 -31.71 0.49
C MET A 291 2.94 -31.79 -1.04
N TRP A 292 4.00 -31.36 -1.72
CA TRP A 292 4.13 -31.50 -3.17
C TRP A 292 4.27 -32.96 -3.60
N GLU A 293 5.08 -33.74 -2.88
CA GLU A 293 5.24 -35.18 -3.14
C GLU A 293 3.93 -35.95 -2.96
N LYS A 294 3.12 -35.58 -1.95
CA LYS A 294 1.78 -36.13 -1.76
C LYS A 294 0.84 -35.80 -2.91
N ALA A 295 0.91 -34.59 -3.45
CA ALA A 295 0.00 -34.14 -4.51
C ALA A 295 0.41 -34.60 -5.92
N LEU A 296 1.71 -34.64 -6.23
CA LEU A 296 2.22 -34.87 -7.60
C LEU A 296 3.08 -36.14 -7.73
N GLY A 297 3.27 -36.88 -6.65
CA GLY A 297 4.00 -38.15 -6.66
C GLY A 297 5.42 -38.00 -7.20
N GLU A 298 5.77 -38.87 -8.16
CA GLU A 298 7.13 -38.92 -8.72
C GLU A 298 7.53 -37.63 -9.43
N THR A 299 6.58 -36.85 -9.96
CA THR A 299 6.91 -35.57 -10.59
C THR A 299 7.48 -34.57 -9.60
N ALA A 300 6.90 -34.44 -8.41
CA ALA A 300 7.50 -33.59 -7.37
C ALA A 300 8.84 -34.16 -6.89
N LYS A 301 8.93 -35.48 -6.66
CA LYS A 301 10.17 -36.13 -6.22
C LYS A 301 11.32 -35.92 -7.21
N SER A 302 11.05 -35.97 -8.51
CA SER A 302 11.99 -35.69 -9.59
C SER A 302 12.50 -34.26 -9.51
N ILE A 303 11.58 -33.27 -9.55
CA ILE A 303 11.91 -31.85 -9.44
C ILE A 303 12.79 -31.56 -8.22
N PHE A 304 12.43 -32.07 -7.03
CA PHE A 304 13.22 -31.83 -5.80
C PHE A 304 14.54 -32.59 -5.72
N ARG A 305 14.71 -33.68 -6.48
CA ARG A 305 15.97 -34.44 -6.55
C ARG A 305 16.97 -33.76 -7.49
N GLU A 306 16.46 -33.19 -8.58
CA GLU A 306 17.27 -32.57 -9.63
C GLU A 306 17.63 -31.11 -9.34
N ASN A 307 17.00 -30.48 -8.35
CA ASN A 307 17.22 -29.07 -8.01
C ASN A 307 17.74 -28.89 -6.58
N SER A 308 18.75 -28.04 -6.39
CA SER A 308 19.28 -27.69 -5.07
C SER A 308 18.27 -26.90 -4.22
N SER A 309 18.46 -26.90 -2.90
CA SER A 309 17.63 -26.14 -1.95
C SER A 309 17.58 -24.64 -2.26
N ASP A 310 18.67 -24.09 -2.76
CA ASP A 310 18.80 -22.66 -3.10
C ASP A 310 18.29 -22.32 -4.51
N SER A 311 17.89 -23.32 -5.29
CA SER A 311 17.33 -23.11 -6.62
C SER A 311 16.04 -22.29 -6.55
N LEU A 312 15.76 -21.55 -7.63
CA LEU A 312 14.57 -20.71 -7.71
C LEU A 312 13.28 -21.52 -7.54
N ILE A 313 13.21 -22.71 -8.14
CA ILE A 313 12.02 -23.56 -8.08
C ILE A 313 11.76 -24.06 -6.66
N VAL A 314 12.79 -24.49 -5.93
CA VAL A 314 12.64 -25.00 -4.55
C VAL A 314 12.26 -23.86 -3.60
N ARG A 315 12.89 -22.69 -3.71
CA ARG A 315 12.56 -21.51 -2.88
C ARG A 315 11.17 -20.94 -3.14
N ALA A 316 10.67 -21.07 -4.38
CA ALA A 316 9.32 -20.65 -4.75
C ALA A 316 8.24 -21.65 -4.30
N THR A 317 8.59 -22.93 -4.17
CA THR A 317 7.63 -24.01 -3.86
C THR A 317 7.65 -24.46 -2.41
N THR A 318 8.75 -24.24 -1.69
CA THR A 318 8.89 -24.62 -0.27
C THR A 318 9.20 -23.40 0.57
N PHE A 319 8.38 -23.15 1.59
CA PHE A 319 8.45 -21.94 2.40
C PHE A 319 7.63 -22.04 3.69
N HIS A 320 7.93 -21.16 4.63
CA HIS A 320 7.23 -21.04 5.91
C HIS A 320 6.37 -19.78 5.95
N ALA A 321 5.31 -19.84 6.76
CA ALA A 321 4.52 -18.66 7.10
C ALA A 321 5.40 -17.59 7.74
N ASN A 322 5.21 -16.33 7.35
CA ASN A 322 5.91 -15.20 7.94
C ASN A 322 5.30 -14.89 9.33
N PRO A 323 6.05 -15.07 10.43
CA PRO A 323 5.51 -14.89 11.79
C PRO A 323 5.20 -13.43 12.13
N ARG A 324 5.71 -12.46 11.35
CA ARG A 324 5.42 -11.03 11.54
C ARG A 324 4.10 -10.59 10.92
N ILE A 325 3.45 -11.40 10.08
CA ILE A 325 2.10 -11.09 9.59
C ILE A 325 1.09 -11.54 10.65
N LYS A 326 0.22 -10.62 11.09
CA LYS A 326 -0.73 -10.90 12.17
C LYS A 326 -2.19 -10.90 11.73
N ARG A 327 -2.48 -10.38 10.54
CA ARG A 327 -3.80 -10.42 9.91
C ARG A 327 -3.68 -10.31 8.40
N VAL A 328 -4.58 -10.98 7.68
CA VAL A 328 -4.73 -10.81 6.23
C VAL A 328 -6.18 -10.54 5.84
N VAL A 329 -6.38 -9.76 4.78
CA VAL A 329 -7.71 -9.54 4.18
C VAL A 329 -7.65 -9.93 2.71
N PHE A 330 -8.51 -10.84 2.30
CA PHE A 330 -8.65 -11.29 0.92
C PHE A 330 -9.81 -10.56 0.26
N ILE A 331 -9.55 -9.95 -0.90
CA ILE A 331 -10.58 -9.25 -1.68
C ILE A 331 -10.67 -9.95 -3.03
N CYS A 332 -11.85 -10.54 -3.35
CA CYS A 332 -12.11 -11.21 -4.62
C CYS A 332 -11.02 -12.22 -5.04
N THR A 333 -10.49 -12.98 -4.08
CA THR A 333 -9.28 -13.81 -4.28
C THR A 333 -9.64 -15.21 -4.80
N PRO A 334 -9.10 -15.68 -5.94
CA PRO A 334 -9.41 -17.00 -6.49
C PRO A 334 -8.62 -18.13 -5.78
N HIS A 335 -8.96 -18.44 -4.53
CA HIS A 335 -8.24 -19.45 -3.73
C HIS A 335 -8.23 -20.85 -4.37
N ARG A 336 -9.26 -21.18 -5.14
CA ARG A 336 -9.37 -22.46 -5.86
C ARG A 336 -9.29 -22.28 -7.38
N GLY A 337 -8.72 -21.15 -7.83
CA GLY A 337 -8.61 -20.79 -9.24
C GLY A 337 -9.92 -20.27 -9.83
N SER A 338 -9.88 -19.79 -11.07
CA SER A 338 -11.09 -19.40 -11.77
C SER A 338 -10.99 -19.72 -13.26
N GLU A 339 -12.08 -20.25 -13.81
CA GLU A 339 -12.25 -20.33 -15.26
C GLU A 339 -12.42 -18.91 -15.78
N MET A 340 -11.34 -18.32 -16.28
CA MET A 340 -11.36 -17.00 -16.90
C MET A 340 -12.23 -17.03 -18.18
N ALA A 341 -13.55 -16.94 -18.04
CA ALA A 341 -14.50 -16.98 -19.15
C ALA A 341 -15.29 -15.65 -19.30
N SER A 342 -15.18 -15.09 -20.52
CA SER A 342 -16.17 -14.31 -21.28
C SER A 342 -16.83 -13.01 -20.77
N SER A 343 -16.42 -12.35 -19.69
CA SER A 343 -16.78 -10.91 -19.54
C SER A 343 -15.80 -10.08 -18.70
N GLY A 344 -14.78 -9.51 -19.34
CA GLY A 344 -13.84 -8.56 -18.72
C GLY A 344 -12.38 -8.91 -18.98
N LEU A 345 -11.76 -9.68 -18.08
CA LEU A 345 -10.34 -10.05 -18.18
C LEU A 345 -10.07 -11.19 -19.18
N GLY A 346 -11.03 -12.09 -19.41
CA GLY A 346 -10.89 -13.24 -20.33
C GLY A 346 -10.85 -12.87 -21.82
N ARG A 347 -11.27 -11.66 -22.22
CA ARG A 347 -11.10 -11.15 -23.60
C ARG A 347 -9.67 -10.69 -23.89
N PHE A 348 -8.81 -10.58 -22.87
CA PHE A 348 -7.43 -10.12 -23.03
C PHE A 348 -6.46 -11.29 -23.14
N GLY A 349 -5.58 -11.20 -24.14
CA GLY A 349 -4.87 -12.32 -24.76
C GLY A 349 -4.11 -13.25 -23.82
N THR A 350 -4.62 -14.47 -23.67
CA THR A 350 -3.98 -15.57 -22.93
C THR A 350 -2.65 -16.06 -23.54
N SER A 351 -2.24 -15.56 -24.72
CA SER A 351 -1.03 -15.98 -25.44
C SER A 351 0.12 -14.97 -25.46
N LEU A 352 0.01 -13.82 -24.77
CA LEU A 352 0.96 -12.70 -24.91
C LEU A 352 1.84 -12.42 -23.68
N ILE A 353 1.74 -13.23 -22.62
CA ILE A 353 2.58 -13.06 -21.42
C ILE A 353 3.99 -13.62 -21.71
N ALA A 354 4.93 -12.71 -21.99
CA ALA A 354 6.34 -13.06 -22.14
C ALA A 354 7.02 -13.04 -20.76
N LEU A 355 7.44 -14.22 -20.29
CA LEU A 355 8.25 -14.32 -19.09
C LEU A 355 9.62 -13.65 -19.32
N PRO A 356 10.18 -12.99 -18.30
CA PRO A 356 11.55 -12.50 -18.37
C PRO A 356 12.57 -13.61 -18.63
N LEU A 357 13.65 -13.30 -19.34
CA LEU A 357 14.64 -14.28 -19.80
C LEU A 357 15.28 -15.08 -18.65
N ASN A 358 15.61 -14.42 -17.55
CA ASN A 358 16.18 -15.06 -16.36
C ASN A 358 15.21 -16.08 -15.73
N ILE A 359 13.93 -15.73 -15.61
CA ILE A 359 12.89 -16.62 -15.09
C ILE A 359 12.67 -17.79 -16.07
N ALA A 360 12.53 -17.48 -17.36
CA ALA A 360 12.30 -18.49 -18.39
C ALA A 360 13.48 -19.49 -18.49
N SER A 361 14.71 -19.00 -18.38
CA SER A 361 15.92 -19.82 -18.36
C SER A 361 15.95 -20.72 -17.13
N ALA A 362 15.72 -20.17 -15.93
CA ALA A 362 15.69 -20.96 -14.70
C ALA A 362 14.63 -22.08 -14.76
N MET A 363 13.44 -21.81 -15.31
CA MET A 363 12.39 -22.82 -15.47
C MET A 363 12.73 -23.89 -16.51
N LYS A 364 13.35 -23.53 -17.64
CA LYS A 364 13.78 -24.50 -18.66
C LYS A 364 14.89 -25.41 -18.17
N THR A 365 15.76 -24.92 -17.28
CA THR A 365 16.79 -25.73 -16.64
C THR A 365 16.20 -26.63 -15.57
N ALA A 366 15.22 -26.14 -14.81
CA ALA A 366 14.68 -26.85 -13.65
C ALA A 366 13.59 -27.88 -13.97
N LEU A 367 12.97 -27.82 -15.15
CA LEU A 367 11.81 -28.64 -15.51
C LEU A 367 12.05 -29.37 -16.83
N THR A 368 11.79 -30.68 -16.82
CA THR A 368 11.77 -31.51 -18.03
C THR A 368 10.53 -31.22 -18.88
N SER A 369 10.56 -31.65 -20.15
CA SER A 369 9.39 -31.55 -21.04
C SER A 369 8.17 -32.30 -20.51
N ALA A 370 8.37 -33.45 -19.86
CA ALA A 370 7.28 -34.25 -19.28
C ALA A 370 6.65 -33.54 -18.08
N GLU A 371 7.45 -32.91 -17.22
CA GLU A 371 6.97 -32.14 -16.09
C GLU A 371 6.21 -30.88 -16.54
N LEU A 372 6.69 -30.20 -17.61
CA LEU A 372 5.98 -29.08 -18.21
C LEU A 372 4.59 -29.49 -18.73
N VAL A 373 4.46 -30.64 -19.39
CA VAL A 373 3.15 -31.15 -19.82
C VAL A 373 2.21 -31.33 -18.64
N LYS A 374 2.70 -31.88 -17.51
CA LYS A 374 1.88 -32.06 -16.30
C LYS A 374 1.49 -30.73 -15.65
N LEU A 375 2.38 -29.74 -15.66
CA LEU A 375 2.16 -28.45 -15.00
C LEU A 375 1.32 -27.46 -15.83
N THR A 376 1.43 -27.50 -17.16
CA THR A 376 0.80 -26.49 -18.05
C THR A 376 -0.11 -27.07 -19.11
N GLY A 377 -0.17 -28.40 -19.24
CA GLY A 377 -0.86 -29.11 -20.31
C GLY A 377 -0.06 -29.22 -21.61
N THR A 378 1.14 -28.63 -21.70
CA THR A 378 1.99 -28.73 -22.91
C THR A 378 3.47 -28.49 -22.61
N SER A 379 4.37 -29.18 -23.31
CA SER A 379 5.82 -28.95 -23.18
C SER A 379 6.27 -27.60 -23.78
N LYS A 380 5.43 -26.97 -24.62
CA LYS A 380 5.77 -25.74 -25.34
C LYS A 380 5.56 -24.46 -24.52
N ARG A 381 4.89 -24.54 -23.36
CA ARG A 381 4.48 -23.37 -22.57
C ARG A 381 5.04 -23.47 -21.16
N LEU A 382 5.74 -22.42 -20.74
CA LEU A 382 6.17 -22.26 -19.35
C LEU A 382 4.99 -21.79 -18.48
N PRO A 383 4.90 -22.25 -17.22
CA PRO A 383 3.90 -21.77 -16.28
C PRO A 383 3.99 -20.24 -16.11
N ASN A 384 2.84 -19.56 -16.10
CA ASN A 384 2.72 -18.13 -15.85
C ASN A 384 1.51 -17.86 -14.93
N SER A 385 1.17 -16.60 -14.67
CA SER A 385 0.03 -16.25 -13.82
C SER A 385 -1.31 -16.75 -14.35
N ILE A 386 -1.58 -16.66 -15.66
CA ILE A 386 -2.85 -17.11 -16.25
C ILE A 386 -3.03 -18.61 -16.11
N THR A 387 -2.02 -19.41 -16.48
CA THR A 387 -2.07 -20.85 -16.22
C THR A 387 -2.11 -21.14 -14.72
N GLY A 388 -1.48 -20.26 -13.94
CA GLY A 388 -1.45 -20.25 -12.48
C GLY A 388 -2.83 -20.14 -11.83
N LEU A 389 -3.75 -19.42 -12.46
CA LEU A 389 -5.09 -19.15 -11.94
C LEU A 389 -6.13 -20.18 -12.37
N LYS A 390 -5.81 -21.12 -13.27
CA LYS A 390 -6.78 -22.15 -13.67
C LYS A 390 -7.11 -23.08 -12.49
N PRO A 391 -8.38 -23.47 -12.29
CA PRO A 391 -8.76 -24.43 -11.24
C PRO A 391 -8.01 -25.77 -11.35
N SER A 392 -7.62 -26.16 -12.56
CA SER A 392 -6.84 -27.37 -12.84
C SER A 392 -5.35 -27.25 -12.52
N ASN A 393 -4.87 -26.11 -12.02
CA ASN A 393 -3.45 -25.93 -11.70
C ASN A 393 -3.02 -26.86 -10.53
N PRO A 394 -2.00 -27.72 -10.73
CA PRO A 394 -1.51 -28.66 -9.71
C PRO A 394 -0.97 -28.00 -8.43
N ALA A 395 -0.63 -26.71 -8.46
CA ALA A 395 -0.19 -25.97 -7.27
C ALA A 395 -1.33 -25.67 -6.28
N LEU A 396 -2.57 -25.55 -6.77
CA LEU A 396 -3.70 -25.12 -5.94
C LEU A 396 -4.04 -26.15 -4.85
N PRO A 397 -4.14 -27.46 -5.12
CA PRO A 397 -4.37 -28.46 -4.06
C PRO A 397 -3.28 -28.44 -2.98
N VAL A 398 -2.02 -28.21 -3.36
CA VAL A 398 -0.89 -28.14 -2.41
C VAL A 398 -1.05 -26.94 -1.48
N VAL A 399 -1.22 -25.75 -2.05
CA VAL A 399 -1.41 -24.49 -1.30
C VAL A 399 -2.69 -24.55 -0.45
N ASN A 400 -3.76 -25.16 -0.97
CA ASN A 400 -5.05 -25.24 -0.29
C ASN A 400 -5.07 -26.24 0.86
N SER A 401 -4.20 -27.26 0.83
CA SER A 401 -4.01 -28.19 1.95
C SER A 401 -3.29 -27.57 3.14
N ALA A 402 -2.59 -26.43 2.95
CA ALA A 402 -1.92 -25.74 4.03
C ALA A 402 -2.90 -24.86 4.83
N PRO A 403 -2.95 -24.99 6.16
CA PRO A 403 -3.83 -24.18 7.00
C PRO A 403 -3.34 -22.73 7.09
N ILE A 404 -4.26 -21.78 7.07
CA ILE A 404 -4.00 -20.37 7.38
C ILE A 404 -4.08 -20.21 8.90
N THR A 405 -2.97 -19.87 9.54
CA THR A 405 -2.86 -19.86 11.02
C THR A 405 -3.07 -18.48 11.65
N VAL A 406 -3.17 -17.43 10.84
CA VAL A 406 -3.42 -16.06 11.29
C VAL A 406 -4.88 -15.70 11.09
N PRO A 407 -5.47 -14.78 11.88
CA PRO A 407 -6.78 -14.21 11.58
C PRO A 407 -6.88 -13.69 10.14
N TYR A 408 -7.95 -14.07 9.44
CA TYR A 408 -8.22 -13.59 8.08
C TYR A 408 -9.68 -13.23 7.87
N ASN A 409 -9.92 -12.35 6.90
CA ASN A 409 -11.24 -11.87 6.50
C ASN A 409 -11.37 -11.95 4.97
N SER A 410 -12.60 -12.13 4.49
CA SER A 410 -12.92 -12.23 3.06
C SER A 410 -13.90 -11.13 2.67
N ILE A 411 -13.61 -10.43 1.57
CA ILE A 411 -14.51 -9.49 0.92
C ILE A 411 -14.72 -10.01 -0.49
N ILE A 412 -15.93 -10.45 -0.81
CA ILE A 412 -16.24 -11.15 -2.06
C ILE A 412 -17.18 -10.29 -2.89
N GLY A 413 -16.81 -10.02 -4.14
CA GLY A 413 -17.70 -9.32 -5.07
C GLY A 413 -18.84 -10.21 -5.56
N ASP A 414 -20.03 -9.62 -5.69
CA ASP A 414 -21.19 -10.24 -6.33
C ASP A 414 -21.81 -9.22 -7.29
N ARG A 415 -21.98 -9.59 -8.57
CA ARG A 415 -22.64 -8.74 -9.56
C ARG A 415 -24.16 -8.57 -9.35
N GLY A 416 -24.71 -9.11 -8.26
CA GLY A 416 -26.06 -8.84 -7.79
C GLY A 416 -27.13 -9.58 -8.59
N LYS A 417 -26.82 -10.80 -9.05
CA LYS A 417 -27.79 -11.63 -9.79
C LYS A 417 -28.80 -12.35 -8.88
N GLY A 418 -28.66 -12.21 -7.56
CA GLY A 418 -29.57 -12.82 -6.58
C GLY A 418 -29.38 -14.33 -6.42
N ASP A 419 -28.23 -14.87 -6.82
CA ASP A 419 -27.89 -16.29 -6.85
C ASP A 419 -26.88 -16.71 -5.78
N SER A 420 -26.51 -15.82 -4.85
CA SER A 420 -25.62 -16.14 -3.72
C SER A 420 -26.11 -17.36 -2.93
N PRO A 421 -25.25 -18.36 -2.62
CA PRO A 421 -23.79 -18.38 -2.76
C PRO A 421 -23.26 -18.86 -4.14
N ASN A 422 -24.11 -19.11 -5.14
CA ASN A 422 -23.66 -19.40 -6.51
C ASN A 422 -23.32 -18.14 -7.31
N SER A 423 -22.85 -17.09 -6.62
CA SER A 423 -22.58 -15.78 -7.21
C SER A 423 -21.17 -15.67 -7.79
N THR A 424 -20.95 -14.59 -8.55
CA THR A 424 -19.64 -14.25 -9.10
C THR A 424 -19.49 -12.75 -9.26
N ASP A 425 -18.26 -12.28 -9.05
CA ASP A 425 -17.84 -10.91 -9.38
C ASP A 425 -17.62 -10.70 -10.89
N GLY A 426 -17.88 -11.73 -11.71
CA GLY A 426 -17.68 -11.77 -13.16
C GLY A 426 -16.31 -12.32 -13.60
N VAL A 427 -15.39 -12.56 -12.67
CA VAL A 427 -14.08 -13.16 -12.92
C VAL A 427 -13.83 -14.32 -11.98
N VAL A 428 -14.17 -14.21 -10.70
CA VAL A 428 -13.98 -15.23 -9.67
C VAL A 428 -15.36 -15.62 -9.12
N PRO A 429 -15.71 -16.91 -9.13
CA PRO A 429 -16.94 -17.39 -8.52
C PRO A 429 -16.79 -17.49 -7.00
N TYR A 430 -17.90 -17.37 -6.27
CA TYR A 430 -17.93 -17.44 -4.81
C TYR A 430 -17.25 -18.70 -4.25
N TRP A 431 -17.51 -19.89 -4.82
CA TRP A 431 -16.88 -21.14 -4.36
C TRP A 431 -15.34 -21.10 -4.37
N SER A 432 -14.75 -20.28 -5.25
CA SER A 432 -13.30 -20.09 -5.30
C SER A 432 -12.82 -19.02 -4.32
N SER A 433 -13.61 -17.98 -4.08
CA SER A 433 -13.30 -16.90 -3.14
C SER A 433 -13.54 -17.23 -1.67
N HIS A 434 -14.49 -18.12 -1.40
CA HIS A 434 -14.94 -18.46 -0.06
C HIS A 434 -13.89 -19.26 0.73
N LEU A 435 -13.77 -19.00 2.03
CA LEU A 435 -12.95 -19.77 2.96
C LEU A 435 -13.69 -19.94 4.29
N ASP A 436 -13.97 -21.19 4.69
CA ASP A 436 -14.82 -21.51 5.85
C ASP A 436 -14.33 -20.90 7.18
N GLY A 437 -13.03 -20.68 7.35
CA GLY A 437 -12.45 -20.18 8.61
C GLY A 437 -12.27 -18.66 8.68
N ALA A 438 -12.85 -17.89 7.76
CA ALA A 438 -12.75 -16.43 7.78
C ALA A 438 -13.46 -15.83 9.02
N GLN A 439 -12.83 -14.89 9.72
CA GLN A 439 -13.42 -14.20 10.87
C GLN A 439 -14.60 -13.31 10.48
N SER A 440 -14.56 -12.76 9.27
CA SER A 440 -15.73 -12.19 8.59
C SER A 440 -15.65 -12.50 7.11
N GLU A 441 -16.81 -12.70 6.51
CA GLU A 441 -17.01 -12.71 5.07
C GLU A 441 -18.09 -11.69 4.72
N VAL A 442 -17.76 -10.74 3.86
CA VAL A 442 -18.71 -9.72 3.40
C VAL A 442 -18.87 -9.82 1.90
N ILE A 443 -20.12 -10.00 1.45
CA ILE A 443 -20.48 -9.92 0.04
C ILE A 443 -20.70 -8.44 -0.32
N VAL A 444 -19.94 -7.94 -1.28
CA VAL A 444 -20.05 -6.57 -1.79
C VAL A 444 -20.72 -6.60 -3.16
N PRO A 445 -21.82 -5.86 -3.37
CA PRO A 445 -22.46 -5.76 -4.68
C PRO A 445 -21.53 -5.00 -5.64
N GLY A 446 -20.83 -5.72 -6.51
CA GLY A 446 -19.78 -5.16 -7.34
C GLY A 446 -19.10 -6.17 -8.28
N PRO A 447 -18.42 -5.66 -9.33
CA PRO A 447 -17.61 -6.49 -10.22
C PRO A 447 -16.28 -6.88 -9.56
N HIS A 448 -15.44 -7.66 -10.25
CA HIS A 448 -14.13 -8.11 -9.75
C HIS A 448 -13.22 -6.98 -9.24
N GLY A 449 -13.32 -5.77 -9.80
CA GLY A 449 -12.63 -4.57 -9.31
C GLY A 449 -13.23 -3.98 -8.02
N ALA A 450 -13.83 -4.79 -7.16
CA ALA A 450 -14.54 -4.34 -5.96
C ALA A 450 -13.64 -3.71 -4.89
N CYS A 451 -12.30 -3.79 -5.01
CA CYS A 451 -11.35 -3.24 -4.03
C CYS A 451 -11.50 -1.72 -3.81
N GLU A 452 -11.98 -0.98 -4.82
CA GLU A 452 -12.18 0.47 -4.76
C GLU A 452 -13.58 0.89 -4.29
N LEU A 453 -14.49 -0.08 -4.08
CA LEU A 453 -15.88 0.23 -3.76
C LEU A 453 -16.01 0.75 -2.31
N PRO A 454 -16.90 1.73 -2.05
CA PRO A 454 -17.11 2.26 -0.71
C PRO A 454 -17.41 1.19 0.36
N GLN A 455 -18.16 0.15 0.00
CA GLN A 455 -18.48 -0.96 0.89
C GLN A 455 -17.24 -1.79 1.28
N THR A 456 -16.35 -2.03 0.31
CA THR A 456 -15.07 -2.71 0.56
C THR A 456 -14.17 -1.86 1.46
N ILE A 457 -14.10 -0.55 1.20
CA ILE A 457 -13.33 0.39 2.02
C ILE A 457 -13.89 0.44 3.45
N ALA A 458 -15.21 0.47 3.61
CA ALA A 458 -15.87 0.47 4.92
C ALA A 458 -15.59 -0.83 5.70
N GLU A 459 -15.61 -1.99 5.04
CA GLU A 459 -15.27 -3.26 5.69
C GLU A 459 -13.78 -3.33 6.07
N LEU A 460 -12.89 -2.83 5.20
CA LEU A 460 -11.47 -2.70 5.54
C LEU A 460 -11.27 -1.79 6.76
N ASP A 461 -11.91 -0.62 6.79
CA ASP A 461 -11.87 0.30 7.94
C ASP A 461 -12.30 -0.42 9.21
N ARG A 462 -13.46 -1.10 9.20
CA ARG A 462 -13.97 -1.88 10.33
C ARG A 462 -12.96 -2.94 10.80
N ILE A 463 -12.39 -3.72 9.89
CA ILE A 463 -11.41 -4.77 10.21
C ILE A 463 -10.15 -4.18 10.86
N LEU A 464 -9.65 -3.06 10.35
CA LEU A 464 -8.47 -2.38 10.86
C LEU A 464 -8.75 -1.76 12.24
N ARG A 465 -9.89 -1.07 12.41
CA ARG A 465 -10.36 -0.57 13.71
C ARG A 465 -10.45 -1.66 14.77
N LEU A 466 -10.96 -2.84 14.41
CA LEU A 466 -11.00 -4.00 15.30
C LEU A 466 -9.62 -4.54 15.64
N TYR A 467 -8.69 -4.54 14.67
CA TYR A 467 -7.30 -4.92 14.93
C TYR A 467 -6.65 -4.00 15.97
N LEU A 468 -6.83 -2.68 15.84
CA LEU A 468 -6.33 -1.69 16.81
C LEU A 468 -6.84 -1.98 18.22
N LYS A 469 -8.15 -2.22 18.39
CA LYS A 469 -8.75 -2.54 19.70
C LYS A 469 -8.20 -3.84 20.30
N SER A 470 -8.01 -4.87 19.48
CA SER A 470 -7.49 -6.17 19.95
C SER A 470 -6.00 -6.15 20.30
N SER A 471 -5.22 -5.27 19.65
CA SER A 471 -3.78 -5.15 19.87
C SER A 471 -3.44 -4.28 21.08
N SER A 472 -4.22 -3.24 21.37
CA SER A 472 -4.08 -2.42 22.58
C SER A 472 -4.40 -3.19 23.86
N GLY A 473 -5.41 -4.07 23.85
CA GLY A 473 -5.75 -4.92 25.00
C GLY A 473 -4.69 -5.98 25.35
N ARG A 474 -3.83 -6.37 24.39
CA ARG A 474 -2.70 -7.28 24.66
C ARG A 474 -1.50 -6.59 25.30
N SER A 475 -1.30 -5.29 25.06
CA SER A 475 -0.22 -4.54 25.70
C SER A 475 -0.49 -4.22 27.18
N THR A 476 -1.74 -4.07 27.58
CA THR A 476 -2.10 -3.81 29.00
C THR A 476 -2.07 -5.07 29.86
N GLY A 477 -2.22 -6.26 29.28
CA GLY A 477 -2.20 -7.53 30.02
C GLY A 477 -0.81 -8.01 30.46
N ILE A 478 0.29 -7.44 29.95
CA ILE A 478 1.67 -7.82 30.33
C ILE A 478 2.17 -7.00 31.53
N LEU A 479 1.54 -5.87 31.85
CA LEU A 479 1.89 -5.03 33.00
C LEU A 479 1.14 -5.40 34.30
N ALA A 480 0.21 -6.35 34.26
CA ALA A 480 -0.63 -6.72 35.41
C ALA A 480 -0.13 -7.98 36.17
N THR A 481 1.06 -8.50 35.86
CA THR A 481 1.68 -9.64 36.57
C THR A 481 3.12 -9.29 36.95
N ALA A 482 3.26 -8.24 37.75
CA ALA A 482 4.48 -7.92 38.48
C ALA A 482 4.07 -7.11 39.71
N ASP A 483 3.44 -7.79 40.67
CA ASP A 483 3.37 -7.40 42.08
C ASP A 483 3.56 -8.67 42.93
#